data_AF-A0ABD1DWW4-F1
#
_entry.id   AF-A0ABD1DWW4-F1
#
_cell.length_a   1.000
_cell.length_b   1.000
_cell.length_c   1.000
_cell.angle_alpha   90.00
_cell.angle_beta   90.00
_cell.angle_gamma   90.00
#
_symmetry.space_group_name_H-M   'P 1'
#
loop_
_entity.id
_entity.type
_entity.pdbx_description
1 polymer ?
#
loop_
_entity_poly.entity_id
_entity_poly.type
_entity_poly.pdbx_seq_one_letter_code
_entity_poly.pdbx_strand_id
1 'polypeptide(L)'
;MVRLWPNGEYYAEIMQDFSLSMLDELIKISRAKPGSFNVLNHGDAWCNNLLFKYNADNTIATLVPVDYQMCVWASPTLDLLYFIFTSVRGDIRLPELDNLINFYHRNLTENLNLLEYSKPIPSLKELHLDFIDHIAYGFAACFGVLPICLMEKTENASIDTMMSADDAGRLFREKMFSTPEYVRQMTELLPFFCEYGAFDIRHSGYQTPSGVCSDYLNLPGWFRREFFNDVVEKKLHLRNGNYYITKLEVSIATSKGDNYGSVMYRCKINVENKANNSEESFSVIVKTRPTGMAAEFSDALNPFAKEIEMYEKLIPAFEALYLDKDVGVEIGPRCLKTCEKVPSDVIVMEDLRSVRYKPVKRQDGLDQGHTERILEKLAQFHAASAVYGVRNGGFPEIFAHGLYNEKNMQMMEHMFTPAYNACLEELRQNASTKEYLEDLEKLHAVAFSRTMDCLVVDPDGFNVLNHGDFWINNTMFQYGSDGCLEDAALVDFQMCFYGSPVLDLNYFLFTSVKGNIKLAKLNHFIRYYHEQLVSNLTVLGYSKPLPTLKKLQMDFYDRIVYGAATMFGVNSLCHVEPTGDLDMEAMFMDNETGRRCRKEMYGNERYLRSMEQLLPFFQKKGAFAEDASVCAVSKKTV
;
A
#
# COMPACT_ATOMS: atom_id res chain seq x y z
N MET A 1 23.23 -19.50 -11.09
CA MET A 1 24.30 -19.42 -12.11
C MET A 1 25.17 -18.19 -11.94
N VAL A 2 24.62 -16.97 -11.87
CA VAL A 2 25.41 -15.72 -11.75
C VAL A 2 26.46 -15.73 -10.63
N ARG A 3 26.16 -16.31 -9.44
CA ARG A 3 27.13 -16.48 -8.33
C ARG A 3 28.40 -17.24 -8.71
N LEU A 4 28.38 -18.03 -9.78
CA LEU A 4 29.50 -18.82 -10.26
C LEU A 4 30.39 -18.05 -11.26
N TRP A 5 29.98 -16.85 -11.68
CA TRP A 5 30.73 -16.02 -12.62
C TRP A 5 31.79 -15.18 -11.88
N PRO A 6 32.87 -14.73 -12.57
CA PRO A 6 33.81 -13.78 -12.01
C PRO A 6 33.10 -12.51 -11.50
N ASN A 7 33.32 -12.14 -10.24
CA ASN A 7 32.64 -11.03 -9.54
C ASN A 7 31.10 -11.14 -9.50
N GLY A 8 30.54 -12.30 -9.83
CA GLY A 8 29.08 -12.50 -9.95
C GLY A 8 28.34 -12.61 -8.61
N GLU A 9 29.06 -12.78 -7.50
CA GLU A 9 28.45 -12.86 -6.16
C GLU A 9 27.70 -11.57 -5.81
N TYR A 10 28.34 -10.41 -6.01
CA TYR A 10 27.73 -9.09 -5.81
C TYR A 10 26.47 -8.91 -6.67
N TYR A 11 26.57 -9.19 -7.97
CA TYR A 11 25.44 -9.03 -8.89
C TYR A 11 24.30 -10.00 -8.59
N ALA A 12 24.60 -11.22 -8.17
CA ALA A 12 23.58 -12.18 -7.79
C ALA A 12 22.87 -11.80 -6.48
N GLU A 13 23.56 -11.13 -5.56
CA GLU A 13 22.97 -10.61 -4.32
C GLU A 13 21.97 -9.49 -4.63
N ILE A 14 22.37 -8.48 -5.41
CA ILE A 14 21.47 -7.36 -5.76
C ILE A 14 20.30 -7.80 -6.66
N MET A 15 20.47 -8.85 -7.48
CA MET A 15 19.40 -9.39 -8.35
C MET A 15 18.43 -10.34 -7.65
N GLN A 16 18.65 -10.70 -6.39
CA GLN A 16 17.89 -11.78 -5.73
C GLN A 16 16.38 -11.52 -5.68
N ASP A 17 15.97 -10.25 -5.63
CA ASP A 17 14.57 -9.82 -5.49
C ASP A 17 14.01 -9.17 -6.78
N PHE A 18 14.68 -9.35 -7.93
CA PHE A 18 14.32 -8.71 -9.19
C PHE A 18 13.02 -9.22 -9.81
N SER A 19 12.52 -10.41 -9.42
CA SER A 19 11.46 -11.16 -10.12
C SER A 19 10.29 -10.31 -10.68
N LEU A 20 9.23 -10.08 -9.91
CA LEU A 20 8.06 -9.30 -10.37
C LEU A 20 8.44 -7.83 -10.62
N SER A 21 9.37 -7.29 -9.82
CA SER A 21 9.81 -5.89 -9.89
C SER A 21 10.38 -5.49 -11.26
N MET A 22 11.19 -6.36 -11.86
CA MET A 22 11.77 -6.15 -13.17
C MET A 22 10.68 -6.19 -14.24
N LEU A 23 9.75 -7.13 -14.14
CA LEU A 23 8.64 -7.21 -15.08
C LEU A 23 7.81 -5.91 -15.07
N ASP A 24 7.51 -5.37 -13.90
CA ASP A 24 6.75 -4.12 -13.77
C ASP A 24 7.51 -2.93 -14.39
N GLU A 25 8.82 -2.81 -14.14
CA GLU A 25 9.63 -1.75 -14.75
C GLU A 25 9.70 -1.92 -16.27
N LEU A 26 9.85 -3.14 -16.78
CA LEU A 26 9.81 -3.42 -18.22
C LEU A 26 8.46 -3.04 -18.84
N ILE A 27 7.34 -3.34 -18.17
CA ILE A 27 5.99 -2.93 -18.60
C ILE A 27 5.87 -1.40 -18.61
N LYS A 28 6.43 -0.73 -17.62
CA LYS A 28 6.38 0.74 -17.51
C LYS A 28 7.19 1.41 -18.61
N ILE A 29 8.44 1.00 -18.83
CA ILE A 29 9.33 1.63 -19.84
C ILE A 29 8.96 1.25 -21.27
N SER A 30 8.24 0.14 -21.49
CA SER A 30 7.76 -0.24 -22.82
C SER A 30 6.49 0.50 -23.29
N ARG A 31 5.89 1.34 -22.43
CA ARG A 31 4.70 2.14 -22.79
C ARG A 31 5.09 3.44 -23.49
N ALA A 32 4.33 3.79 -24.53
CA ALA A 32 4.44 5.11 -25.15
C ALA A 32 4.17 6.24 -24.13
N LYS A 33 5.07 7.22 -24.09
CA LYS A 33 4.91 8.43 -23.27
C LYS A 33 4.22 9.53 -24.09
N PRO A 34 3.01 10.00 -23.70
CA PRO A 34 2.36 11.09 -24.40
C PRO A 34 3.22 12.35 -24.42
N GLY A 35 3.37 12.97 -25.59
CA GLY A 35 4.20 14.16 -25.78
C GLY A 35 5.69 13.89 -26.04
N SER A 36 6.17 12.66 -25.84
CA SER A 36 7.53 12.24 -26.22
C SER A 36 7.61 11.82 -27.70
N PHE A 37 8.83 11.73 -28.23
CA PHE A 37 9.09 11.18 -29.55
C PHE A 37 8.96 9.65 -29.53
N ASN A 38 7.85 9.13 -30.05
CA ASN A 38 7.57 7.70 -30.14
C ASN A 38 7.60 7.25 -31.60
N VAL A 39 7.99 6.00 -31.84
CA VAL A 39 8.04 5.34 -33.14
C VAL A 39 7.35 3.98 -33.09
N LEU A 40 7.07 3.41 -34.26
CA LEU A 40 6.70 2.01 -34.36
C LEU A 40 7.99 1.18 -34.35
N ASN A 41 8.30 0.59 -33.20
CA ASN A 41 9.41 -0.32 -33.04
C ASN A 41 9.09 -1.65 -33.73
N HIS A 42 10.11 -2.33 -34.23
CA HIS A 42 10.06 -3.71 -34.70
C HIS A 42 9.73 -4.67 -33.55
N GLY A 43 10.26 -4.40 -32.34
CA GLY A 43 9.97 -5.14 -31.11
C GLY A 43 10.68 -6.49 -30.97
N ASP A 44 11.32 -6.97 -32.04
CA ASP A 44 12.21 -8.14 -32.03
C ASP A 44 13.39 -7.90 -33.00
N ALA A 45 14.08 -6.77 -32.80
CA ALA A 45 15.19 -6.33 -33.65
C ALA A 45 16.50 -7.04 -33.25
N TRP A 46 16.65 -8.32 -33.60
CA TRP A 46 17.88 -9.10 -33.42
C TRP A 46 18.42 -9.64 -34.74
N CYS A 47 19.68 -10.09 -34.75
CA CYS A 47 20.42 -10.46 -35.96
C CYS A 47 19.73 -11.54 -36.83
N ASN A 48 18.93 -12.43 -36.24
CA ASN A 48 18.21 -13.47 -36.99
C ASN A 48 17.04 -12.91 -37.84
N ASN A 49 16.53 -11.74 -37.48
CA ASN A 49 15.43 -11.07 -38.18
C ASN A 49 15.93 -10.04 -39.22
N LEU A 50 17.24 -10.02 -39.52
CA LEU A 50 17.85 -9.10 -40.47
C LEU A 50 18.48 -9.86 -41.65
N LEU A 51 17.96 -9.65 -42.86
CA LEU A 51 18.50 -10.22 -44.08
C LEU A 51 19.38 -9.21 -44.80
N PHE A 52 20.67 -9.50 -44.91
CA PHE A 52 21.64 -8.63 -45.58
C PHE A 52 21.84 -9.05 -47.04
N LYS A 53 21.80 -8.08 -47.95
CA LYS A 53 22.22 -8.25 -49.34
C LYS A 53 23.61 -7.64 -49.50
N TYR A 54 24.52 -8.39 -50.11
CA TYR A 54 25.90 -7.98 -50.33
C TYR A 54 26.16 -7.68 -51.81
N ASN A 55 27.03 -6.70 -52.06
CA ASN A 55 27.62 -6.45 -53.37
C ASN A 55 28.67 -7.52 -53.70
N ALA A 56 29.15 -7.54 -54.94
CA ALA A 56 30.17 -8.50 -55.40
C ALA A 56 31.51 -8.39 -54.64
N ASP A 57 31.79 -7.24 -54.01
CA ASP A 57 32.97 -6.98 -53.18
C ASP A 57 32.75 -7.28 -51.68
N ASN A 58 31.64 -7.95 -51.33
CA ASN A 58 31.19 -8.24 -49.97
C ASN A 58 30.87 -7.00 -49.10
N THR A 59 30.72 -5.81 -49.69
CA THR A 59 30.13 -4.66 -48.98
C THR A 59 28.61 -4.82 -48.86
N ILE A 60 28.01 -4.25 -47.81
CA ILE A 60 26.56 -4.31 -47.59
C ILE A 60 25.87 -3.41 -48.64
N ALA A 61 25.02 -4.01 -49.47
CA ALA A 61 24.24 -3.31 -50.49
C ALA A 61 22.91 -2.76 -49.93
N THR A 62 22.20 -3.58 -49.15
CA THR A 62 20.98 -3.22 -48.43
C THR A 62 20.70 -4.27 -47.36
N LEU A 63 19.77 -3.98 -46.45
CA LEU A 63 19.20 -4.96 -45.54
C LEU A 63 17.67 -4.94 -45.60
N VAL A 64 17.04 -6.04 -45.19
CA VAL A 64 15.59 -6.17 -45.06
C VAL A 64 15.27 -6.78 -43.68
N PRO A 65 14.58 -6.05 -42.79
CA PRO A 65 14.06 -6.64 -41.55
C PRO A 65 12.82 -7.49 -41.85
N VAL A 66 12.67 -8.59 -41.11
CA VAL A 66 11.55 -9.55 -41.22
C VAL A 66 11.00 -9.89 -39.83
N ASP A 67 9.83 -10.51 -39.78
CA ASP A 67 9.15 -10.92 -38.53
C ASP A 67 8.72 -9.75 -37.61
N TYR A 68 7.65 -9.08 -38.03
CA TYR A 68 7.08 -7.89 -37.37
C TYR A 68 6.03 -8.22 -36.29
N GLN A 69 5.98 -9.46 -35.78
CA GLN A 69 4.91 -9.91 -34.88
C GLN A 69 4.88 -9.19 -33.51
N MET A 70 6.00 -8.58 -33.11
CA MET A 70 6.17 -7.89 -31.81
C MET A 70 6.15 -6.36 -31.92
N CYS A 71 5.68 -5.79 -33.04
CA CYS A 71 5.72 -4.34 -33.23
C CYS A 71 4.99 -3.59 -32.11
N VAL A 72 5.64 -2.55 -31.58
CA VAL A 72 5.11 -1.75 -30.47
C VAL A 72 5.33 -0.26 -30.69
N TRP A 73 4.30 0.54 -30.44
CA TRP A 73 4.40 2.00 -30.48
C TRP A 73 4.97 2.51 -29.15
N ALA A 74 6.23 2.98 -29.14
CA ALA A 74 6.95 3.39 -27.93
C ALA A 74 8.21 4.20 -28.28
N SER A 75 9.11 4.42 -27.30
CA SER A 75 10.41 5.05 -27.54
C SER A 75 11.23 4.28 -28.61
N PRO A 76 12.00 4.98 -29.49
CA PRO A 76 12.92 4.34 -30.43
C PRO A 76 14.09 3.60 -29.76
N THR A 77 14.37 3.88 -28.48
CA THR A 77 15.51 3.27 -27.79
C THR A 77 15.28 1.81 -27.43
N LEU A 78 14.03 1.33 -27.43
CA LEU A 78 13.73 -0.07 -27.17
C LEU A 78 14.38 -0.99 -28.20
N ASP A 79 14.19 -0.73 -29.50
CA ASP A 79 14.85 -1.48 -30.57
C ASP A 79 16.37 -1.30 -30.53
N LEU A 80 16.87 -0.10 -30.22
CA LEU A 80 18.32 0.16 -30.12
C LEU A 80 18.97 -0.65 -29.00
N LEU A 81 18.40 -0.60 -27.79
CA LEU A 81 18.87 -1.34 -26.62
C LEU A 81 18.83 -2.84 -26.89
N TYR A 82 17.71 -3.33 -27.42
CA TYR A 82 17.55 -4.73 -27.77
C TYR A 82 18.59 -5.17 -28.80
N PHE A 83 18.73 -4.46 -29.92
CA PHE A 83 19.67 -4.82 -30.99
C PHE A 83 21.14 -4.71 -30.55
N ILE A 84 21.54 -3.60 -29.93
CA ILE A 84 22.93 -3.36 -29.53
C ILE A 84 23.38 -4.40 -28.52
N PHE A 85 22.57 -4.69 -27.51
CA PHE A 85 22.97 -5.60 -26.44
C PHE A 85 22.84 -7.09 -26.76
N THR A 86 22.15 -7.45 -27.84
CA THR A 86 21.97 -8.86 -28.25
C THR A 86 22.75 -9.24 -29.50
N SER A 87 22.95 -8.31 -30.44
CA SER A 87 23.32 -8.63 -31.82
C SER A 87 24.62 -7.97 -32.28
N VAL A 88 25.03 -6.85 -31.68
CA VAL A 88 26.34 -6.24 -31.94
C VAL A 88 27.43 -7.08 -31.28
N ARG A 89 28.56 -7.25 -31.97
CA ARG A 89 29.70 -8.02 -31.45
C ARG A 89 30.20 -7.44 -30.12
N GLY A 90 30.51 -8.30 -29.16
CA GLY A 90 30.90 -7.90 -27.81
C GLY A 90 32.14 -6.99 -27.75
N ASP A 91 33.09 -7.14 -28.69
CA ASP A 91 34.34 -6.37 -28.71
C ASP A 91 34.18 -4.89 -29.14
N ILE A 92 33.08 -4.54 -29.82
CA ILE A 92 32.79 -3.16 -30.23
C ILE A 92 31.56 -2.57 -29.54
N ARG A 93 30.72 -3.40 -28.91
CA ARG A 93 29.41 -2.99 -28.36
C ARG A 93 29.51 -1.80 -27.39
N LEU A 94 30.37 -1.89 -26.38
CA LEU A 94 30.56 -0.80 -25.41
C LEU A 94 31.52 0.29 -25.94
N PRO A 95 32.68 -0.04 -26.54
CA PRO A 95 33.60 0.98 -27.05
C PRO A 95 33.00 1.92 -28.11
N GLU A 96 32.06 1.42 -28.92
CA GLU A 96 31.41 2.19 -29.99
C GLU A 96 29.97 2.58 -29.65
N LEU A 97 29.52 2.40 -28.40
CA LEU A 97 28.10 2.60 -28.03
C LEU A 97 27.58 3.99 -28.43
N ASP A 98 28.30 5.04 -28.05
CA ASP A 98 27.92 6.41 -28.36
C ASP A 98 27.96 6.71 -29.87
N ASN A 99 28.91 6.11 -30.59
CA ASN A 99 29.01 6.24 -32.03
C ASN A 99 27.83 5.54 -32.74
N LEU A 100 27.38 4.39 -32.25
CA LEU A 100 26.21 3.68 -32.76
C LEU A 100 24.92 4.48 -32.53
N ILE A 101 24.74 5.07 -31.34
CA ILE A 101 23.59 5.92 -31.02
C ILE A 101 23.58 7.17 -31.91
N ASN A 102 24.73 7.83 -32.05
CA ASN A 102 24.89 8.99 -32.93
C ASN A 102 24.64 8.63 -34.40
N PHE A 103 25.11 7.48 -34.87
CA PHE A 103 24.86 7.00 -36.23
C PHE A 103 23.37 6.80 -36.49
N TYR A 104 22.66 6.16 -35.56
CA TYR A 104 21.20 6.02 -35.66
C TYR A 104 20.51 7.39 -35.66
N HIS A 105 20.86 8.29 -34.73
CA HIS A 105 20.26 9.63 -34.62
C HIS A 105 20.38 10.44 -35.91
N ARG A 106 21.56 10.42 -36.54
CA ARG A 106 21.80 11.09 -37.82
C ARG A 106 20.89 10.56 -38.92
N ASN A 107 20.83 9.24 -39.10
CA ASN A 107 19.99 8.61 -40.11
C ASN A 107 18.49 8.84 -39.83
N LEU A 108 18.06 8.75 -38.57
CA LEU A 108 16.69 9.06 -38.18
C LEU A 108 16.33 10.51 -38.55
N THR A 109 17.19 11.47 -38.21
CA THR A 109 16.99 12.89 -38.51
C THR A 109 16.95 13.15 -40.03
N GLU A 110 17.87 12.56 -40.79
CA GLU A 110 17.90 12.67 -42.26
C GLU A 110 16.59 12.14 -42.89
N ASN A 111 16.10 10.99 -42.43
CA ASN A 111 14.85 10.41 -42.94
C ASN A 111 13.61 11.21 -42.52
N LEU A 112 13.54 11.70 -41.28
CA LEU A 112 12.43 12.54 -40.82
C LEU A 112 12.35 13.86 -41.60
N ASN A 113 13.49 14.46 -41.92
CA ASN A 113 13.54 15.65 -42.77
C ASN A 113 13.10 15.34 -44.21
N LEU A 114 13.57 14.22 -44.78
CA LEU A 114 13.18 13.79 -46.13
C LEU A 114 11.67 13.50 -46.25
N LEU A 115 11.07 12.95 -45.20
CA LEU A 115 9.65 12.61 -45.12
C LEU A 115 8.76 13.78 -44.63
N GLU A 116 9.31 14.99 -44.51
CA GLU A 116 8.59 16.20 -44.11
C GLU A 116 7.85 16.04 -42.76
N TYR A 117 8.50 15.41 -41.78
CA TYR A 117 7.93 15.20 -40.46
C TYR A 117 7.56 16.53 -39.78
N SER A 118 6.30 16.66 -39.36
CA SER A 118 5.69 17.93 -38.94
C SER A 118 5.86 18.29 -37.46
N LYS A 119 6.42 17.39 -36.65
CA LYS A 119 6.64 17.59 -35.20
C LYS A 119 8.13 17.80 -34.90
N PRO A 120 8.49 18.25 -33.69
CA PRO A 120 9.90 18.37 -33.30
C PRO A 120 10.66 17.05 -33.46
N ILE A 121 11.81 17.12 -34.12
CA ILE A 121 12.76 16.01 -34.26
C ILE A 121 13.61 15.94 -32.97
N PRO A 122 13.81 14.76 -32.36
CA PRO A 122 14.59 14.64 -31.14
C PRO A 122 16.06 15.02 -31.41
N SER A 123 16.67 15.73 -30.48
CA SER A 123 18.11 15.98 -30.48
C SER A 123 18.90 14.74 -30.05
N LEU A 124 20.19 14.68 -30.40
CA LEU A 124 21.07 13.59 -29.96
C LEU A 124 21.11 13.48 -28.43
N LYS A 125 21.11 14.61 -27.73
CA LYS A 125 21.04 14.67 -26.27
C LYS A 125 19.77 14.00 -25.74
N GLU A 126 18.61 14.33 -26.30
CA GLU A 126 17.34 13.74 -25.89
C GLU A 126 17.32 12.23 -26.14
N LEU A 127 17.89 11.76 -27.27
CA LEU A 127 18.01 10.33 -27.53
C LEU A 127 18.91 9.62 -26.52
N HIS A 128 20.03 10.22 -26.09
CA HIS A 128 20.87 9.65 -25.03
C HIS A 128 20.16 9.62 -23.68
N LEU A 129 19.42 10.67 -23.32
CA LEU A 129 18.61 10.67 -22.09
C LEU A 129 17.55 9.57 -22.12
N ASP A 130 16.89 9.42 -23.26
CA ASP A 130 15.89 8.37 -23.48
C ASP A 130 16.53 6.97 -23.46
N PHE A 131 17.75 6.82 -23.95
CA PHE A 131 18.49 5.55 -23.91
C PHE A 131 18.80 5.14 -22.46
N ILE A 132 19.25 6.08 -21.64
CA ILE A 132 19.54 5.87 -20.21
C ILE A 132 18.25 5.54 -19.45
N ASP A 133 17.16 6.27 -19.71
CA ASP A 133 15.86 6.06 -19.04
C ASP A 133 15.28 4.65 -19.32
N HIS A 134 15.68 4.01 -20.42
CA HIS A 134 15.23 2.68 -20.81
C HIS A 134 16.29 1.58 -20.59
N ILE A 135 17.43 1.87 -19.95
CA ILE A 135 18.59 0.96 -19.89
C ILE A 135 18.27 -0.43 -19.32
N ALA A 136 17.29 -0.54 -18.42
CA ALA A 136 16.80 -1.80 -17.87
C ALA A 136 16.26 -2.76 -18.95
N TYR A 137 15.75 -2.22 -20.06
CA TYR A 137 15.31 -3.01 -21.22
C TYR A 137 16.48 -3.74 -21.88
N GLY A 138 17.61 -3.04 -22.07
CA GLY A 138 18.84 -3.64 -22.59
C GLY A 138 19.41 -4.71 -21.65
N PHE A 139 19.39 -4.44 -20.34
CA PHE A 139 19.79 -5.41 -19.32
C PHE A 139 18.94 -6.69 -19.38
N ALA A 140 17.61 -6.55 -19.46
CA ALA A 140 16.71 -7.69 -19.59
C ALA A 140 16.95 -8.49 -20.88
N ALA A 141 17.21 -7.80 -22.00
CA ALA A 141 17.55 -8.44 -23.27
C ALA A 141 18.85 -9.28 -23.18
N CYS A 142 19.82 -8.87 -22.37
CA CYS A 142 21.03 -9.67 -22.12
C CYS A 142 20.75 -10.99 -21.39
N PHE A 143 19.70 -11.08 -20.56
CA PHE A 143 19.33 -12.33 -19.90
C PHE A 143 18.35 -13.19 -20.70
N GLY A 144 17.51 -12.56 -21.53
CA GLY A 144 16.52 -13.26 -22.36
C GLY A 144 17.06 -13.76 -23.69
N VAL A 145 17.81 -12.92 -24.41
CA VAL A 145 18.05 -13.09 -25.86
C VAL A 145 19.53 -13.26 -26.19
N LEU A 146 20.42 -12.49 -25.56
CA LEU A 146 21.87 -12.65 -25.74
C LEU A 146 22.37 -14.10 -25.52
N PRO A 147 21.93 -14.87 -24.50
CA PRO A 147 22.37 -16.26 -24.39
C PRO A 147 21.99 -17.07 -25.63
N ILE A 148 20.79 -16.87 -26.17
CA ILE A 148 20.31 -17.54 -27.39
C ILE A 148 21.17 -17.16 -28.60
N CYS A 149 21.54 -15.87 -28.74
CA CYS A 149 22.43 -15.41 -29.81
C CYS A 149 23.82 -16.04 -29.77
N LEU A 150 24.33 -16.34 -28.58
CA LEU A 150 25.69 -16.86 -28.38
C LEU A 150 25.77 -18.39 -28.30
N MET A 151 24.62 -19.08 -28.23
CA MET A 151 24.59 -20.54 -28.23
C MET A 151 25.06 -21.12 -29.56
N GLU A 152 25.87 -22.18 -29.48
CA GLU A 152 26.14 -23.03 -30.64
C GLU A 152 24.87 -23.75 -31.10
N LYS A 153 24.63 -23.79 -32.41
CA LYS A 153 23.50 -24.51 -32.99
C LYS A 153 23.64 -26.01 -32.68
N THR A 154 22.65 -26.57 -31.99
CA THR A 154 22.54 -28.01 -31.74
C THR A 154 21.17 -28.50 -32.17
N GLU A 155 21.04 -29.79 -32.56
CA GLU A 155 19.78 -30.36 -33.07
C GLU A 155 18.63 -30.30 -32.03
N ASN A 156 18.95 -30.18 -30.74
CA ASN A 156 17.98 -30.14 -29.64
C ASN A 156 17.71 -28.71 -29.11
N ALA A 157 18.24 -27.66 -29.75
CA ALA A 157 17.99 -26.28 -29.35
C ALA A 157 16.62 -25.81 -29.86
N SER A 158 15.58 -25.92 -29.04
CA SER A 158 14.25 -25.38 -29.31
C SER A 158 13.74 -24.49 -28.17
N ILE A 159 12.89 -23.52 -28.51
CA ILE A 159 12.18 -22.67 -27.54
C ILE A 159 11.33 -23.56 -26.61
N ASP A 160 10.73 -24.62 -27.13
CA ASP A 160 9.94 -25.57 -26.33
C ASP A 160 10.79 -26.24 -25.23
N THR A 161 12.02 -26.65 -25.56
CA THR A 161 12.96 -27.23 -24.58
C THR A 161 13.37 -26.19 -23.55
N MET A 162 13.62 -24.95 -23.99
CA MET A 162 13.95 -23.83 -23.09
C MET A 162 12.82 -23.52 -22.09
N MET A 163 11.57 -23.59 -22.52
CA MET A 163 10.39 -23.28 -21.71
C MET A 163 9.91 -24.46 -20.85
N SER A 164 10.38 -25.68 -21.11
CA SER A 164 9.99 -26.85 -20.32
C SER A 164 10.46 -26.74 -18.87
N ALA A 165 9.59 -27.16 -17.94
CA ALA A 165 9.87 -27.22 -16.51
C ALA A 165 10.59 -28.52 -16.09
N ASP A 166 10.78 -29.46 -17.02
CA ASP A 166 11.48 -30.72 -16.75
C ASP A 166 13.01 -30.55 -16.59
N ASP A 167 13.67 -31.65 -16.25
CA ASP A 167 15.12 -31.70 -16.07
C ASP A 167 15.88 -31.33 -17.35
N ALA A 168 15.33 -31.65 -18.53
CA ALA A 168 15.95 -31.33 -19.81
C ALA A 168 15.95 -29.81 -20.06
N GLY A 169 14.83 -29.14 -19.78
CA GLY A 169 14.72 -27.69 -19.86
C GLY A 169 15.58 -26.98 -18.82
N ARG A 170 15.69 -27.51 -17.59
CA ARG A 170 16.62 -26.98 -16.58
C ARG A 170 18.07 -27.05 -17.06
N LEU A 171 18.53 -28.22 -17.52
CA LEU A 171 19.89 -28.42 -18.02
C LEU A 171 20.18 -27.54 -19.24
N PHE A 172 19.19 -27.35 -20.11
CA PHE A 172 19.31 -26.46 -21.26
C PHE A 172 19.52 -25.01 -20.82
N ARG A 173 18.72 -24.49 -19.87
CA ARG A 173 18.92 -23.16 -19.29
C ARG A 173 20.27 -23.02 -18.57
N GLU A 174 20.68 -24.02 -17.80
CA GLU A 174 22.01 -24.01 -17.16
C GLU A 174 23.15 -23.92 -18.18
N LYS A 175 23.04 -24.62 -19.31
CA LYS A 175 24.01 -24.57 -20.41
C LYS A 175 24.05 -23.19 -21.07
N MET A 176 22.90 -22.56 -21.30
CA MET A 176 22.80 -21.19 -21.83
C MET A 176 23.63 -20.20 -20.99
N PHE A 177 23.42 -20.22 -19.67
CA PHE A 177 24.03 -19.28 -18.75
C PHE A 177 25.45 -19.66 -18.26
N SER A 178 26.01 -20.78 -18.75
CA SER A 178 27.36 -21.25 -18.39
C SER A 178 28.34 -21.31 -19.56
N THR A 179 27.90 -20.98 -20.78
CA THR A 179 28.78 -20.97 -21.95
C THR A 179 29.89 -19.92 -21.77
N PRO A 180 31.18 -20.25 -22.00
CA PRO A 180 32.30 -19.34 -21.72
C PRO A 180 32.16 -17.96 -22.37
N GLU A 181 31.67 -17.89 -23.61
CA GLU A 181 31.50 -16.62 -24.32
C GLU A 181 30.40 -15.74 -23.73
N TYR A 182 29.28 -16.34 -23.30
CA TYR A 182 28.21 -15.62 -22.62
C TYR A 182 28.68 -15.08 -21.26
N VAL A 183 29.36 -15.93 -20.47
CA VAL A 183 29.90 -15.51 -19.16
C VAL A 183 30.93 -14.38 -19.32
N ARG A 184 31.81 -14.48 -20.33
CA ARG A 184 32.79 -13.42 -20.64
C ARG A 184 32.10 -12.09 -20.94
N GLN A 185 31.13 -12.07 -21.86
CA GLN A 185 30.41 -10.84 -22.19
C GLN A 185 29.60 -10.29 -21.01
N MET A 186 28.94 -11.15 -20.23
CA MET A 186 28.21 -10.69 -19.05
C MET A 186 29.12 -10.14 -17.95
N THR A 187 30.35 -10.64 -17.82
CA THR A 187 31.34 -10.08 -16.88
C THR A 187 31.72 -8.65 -17.24
N GLU A 188 31.67 -8.28 -18.53
CA GLU A 188 31.90 -6.92 -19.03
C GLU A 188 30.62 -6.05 -18.92
N LEU A 189 29.45 -6.63 -19.15
CA LEU A 189 28.17 -5.91 -19.19
C LEU A 189 27.57 -5.62 -17.82
N LEU A 190 27.72 -6.52 -16.84
CA LEU A 190 27.14 -6.33 -15.51
C LEU A 190 27.62 -5.04 -14.80
N PRO A 191 28.94 -4.71 -14.80
CA PRO A 191 29.42 -3.43 -14.28
C PRO A 191 28.80 -2.24 -15.01
N PHE A 192 28.77 -2.28 -16.34
CA PHE A 192 28.18 -1.21 -17.16
C PHE A 192 26.72 -0.97 -16.79
N PHE A 193 25.89 -2.01 -16.73
CA PHE A 193 24.48 -1.85 -16.37
C PHE A 193 24.30 -1.36 -14.92
N CYS A 194 25.20 -1.75 -14.02
CA CYS A 194 25.21 -1.25 -12.64
C CYS A 194 25.53 0.24 -12.58
N GLU A 195 26.53 0.71 -13.32
CA GLU A 195 26.92 2.12 -13.38
C GLU A 195 25.86 3.01 -14.03
N TYR A 196 25.10 2.46 -14.98
CA TYR A 196 24.00 3.16 -15.65
C TYR A 196 22.65 3.05 -14.91
N GLY A 197 22.63 2.47 -13.71
CA GLY A 197 21.42 2.42 -12.88
C GLY A 197 20.38 1.39 -13.30
N ALA A 198 20.72 0.40 -14.14
CA ALA A 198 19.77 -0.64 -14.54
C ALA A 198 19.29 -1.53 -13.36
N PHE A 199 20.04 -1.51 -12.26
CA PHE A 199 19.72 -2.23 -11.03
C PHE A 199 18.89 -1.38 -10.05
N ASP A 200 18.67 -0.09 -10.35
CA ASP A 200 17.83 0.83 -9.55
C ASP A 200 16.33 0.67 -9.86
N ILE A 201 15.90 -0.58 -10.04
CA ILE A 201 14.50 -0.93 -10.24
C ILE A 201 13.73 -0.41 -9.02
N ARG A 202 12.73 0.46 -9.25
CA ARG A 202 11.89 1.19 -8.28
C ARG A 202 12.42 2.54 -7.72
N HIS A 203 13.42 3.19 -8.33
CA HIS A 203 14.00 4.46 -7.82
C HIS A 203 14.51 4.38 -6.36
N SER A 204 14.74 3.18 -5.85
CA SER A 204 14.87 2.90 -4.43
C SER A 204 16.18 2.21 -4.07
N GLY A 205 17.21 2.40 -4.90
CA GLY A 205 18.59 1.90 -4.75
C GLY A 205 18.81 1.02 -3.53
N TYR A 206 18.37 -0.24 -3.60
CA TYR A 206 18.39 -1.15 -2.46
C TYR A 206 19.83 -1.58 -2.21
N GLN A 207 20.50 -0.83 -1.33
CA GLN A 207 21.80 -1.17 -0.79
C GLN A 207 21.67 -1.13 0.72
N THR A 208 22.10 -2.18 1.41
CA THR A 208 22.28 -2.16 2.86
C THR A 208 23.30 -1.06 3.18
N PRO A 209 22.89 0.10 3.71
CA PRO A 209 23.81 1.22 3.89
C PRO A 209 24.81 0.87 4.98
N SER A 210 26.08 1.25 4.80
CA SER A 210 27.08 1.06 5.85
C SER A 210 26.62 1.75 7.14
N GLY A 211 26.69 1.05 8.27
CA GLY A 211 26.36 1.61 9.58
C GLY A 211 24.88 1.51 10.01
N VAL A 212 24.03 0.77 9.30
CA VAL A 212 22.70 0.37 9.80
C VAL A 212 22.79 -1.05 10.37
N CYS A 213 22.41 -1.22 11.65
CA CYS A 213 22.32 -2.55 12.28
C CYS A 213 20.87 -3.02 12.13
N SER A 214 20.62 -3.84 11.11
CA SER A 214 19.35 -4.54 10.93
C SER A 214 19.60 -6.04 11.08
N ASP A 215 18.99 -6.67 12.08
CA ASP A 215 19.02 -8.13 12.19
C ASP A 215 18.15 -8.70 11.05
N TYR A 216 18.77 -9.02 9.92
CA TYR A 216 18.18 -9.74 8.78
C TYR A 216 17.02 -9.03 8.04
N LEU A 217 16.94 -7.69 8.05
CA LEU A 217 15.92 -6.93 7.33
C LEU A 217 16.47 -6.25 6.07
N ASN A 218 15.85 -6.54 4.92
CA ASN A 218 16.03 -5.80 3.66
C ASN A 218 15.31 -4.44 3.78
N LEU A 219 16.08 -3.37 3.98
CA LEU A 219 15.56 -2.01 4.12
C LEU A 219 15.58 -1.26 2.77
N PRO A 220 14.66 -0.32 2.53
CA PRO A 220 14.71 0.54 1.34
C PRO A 220 16.01 1.36 1.28
N GLY A 221 16.52 1.64 0.08
CA GLY A 221 17.78 2.37 -0.12
C GLY A 221 17.88 3.75 0.52
N TRP A 222 16.73 4.42 0.65
CA TRP A 222 16.59 5.73 1.28
C TRP A 222 16.61 5.68 2.81
N PHE A 223 16.51 4.48 3.40
CA PHE A 223 16.40 4.26 4.84
C PHE A 223 17.78 4.35 5.52
N ARG A 224 18.39 5.53 5.42
CA ARG A 224 19.73 5.85 5.95
C ARG A 224 19.64 6.81 7.12
N ARG A 225 20.75 7.02 7.85
CA ARG A 225 20.77 7.94 9.00
C ARG A 225 20.35 9.35 8.60
N GLU A 226 20.77 9.79 7.43
CA GLU A 226 20.50 11.13 6.89
C GLU A 226 19.01 11.40 6.72
N PHE A 227 18.22 10.36 6.43
CA PHE A 227 16.76 10.47 6.32
C PHE A 227 16.13 10.96 7.65
N PHE A 228 16.73 10.61 8.79
CA PHE A 228 16.23 10.93 10.12
C PHE A 228 16.71 12.28 10.65
N ASN A 229 17.49 13.05 9.90
CA ASN A 229 17.97 14.35 10.37
C ASN A 229 16.80 15.29 10.75
N ASP A 230 15.81 15.45 9.86
CA ASP A 230 14.64 16.30 10.15
C ASP A 230 13.82 15.79 11.34
N VAL A 231 13.80 14.46 11.53
CA VAL A 231 13.12 13.80 12.65
C VAL A 231 13.80 14.15 13.97
N VAL A 232 15.14 14.10 14.01
CA VAL A 232 15.94 14.49 15.18
C VAL A 232 15.78 15.98 15.48
N GLU A 233 15.86 16.83 14.46
CA GLU A 233 15.71 18.27 14.62
C GLU A 233 14.35 18.65 15.19
N LYS A 234 13.28 18.03 14.68
CA LYS A 234 11.93 18.28 15.18
C LYS A 234 11.71 17.71 16.58
N LYS A 235 12.22 16.51 16.87
CA LYS A 235 11.99 15.82 18.16
C LYS A 235 12.82 16.39 19.31
N LEU A 236 14.08 16.73 19.05
CA LEU A 236 15.03 17.20 20.07
C LEU A 236 15.23 18.73 20.04
N HIS A 237 14.57 19.44 19.13
CA HIS A 237 14.74 20.89 18.92
C HIS A 237 16.20 21.29 18.66
N LEU A 238 16.96 20.41 17.98
CA LEU A 238 18.34 20.64 17.58
C LEU A 238 18.40 21.23 16.16
N ARG A 239 19.57 21.73 15.75
CA ARG A 239 19.83 22.21 14.38
C ARG A 239 20.81 21.29 13.67
N ASN A 240 20.64 21.15 12.35
CA ASN A 240 21.57 20.39 11.53
C ASN A 240 23.02 20.84 11.75
N GLY A 241 23.94 19.87 11.84
CA GLY A 241 25.35 20.11 12.10
C GLY A 241 25.74 20.18 13.59
N ASN A 242 24.77 20.30 14.51
CA ASN A 242 25.02 20.33 15.96
C ASN A 242 24.86 18.98 16.66
N TYR A 243 24.59 17.90 15.93
CA TYR A 243 24.48 16.54 16.49
C TYR A 243 25.04 15.49 15.54
N TYR A 244 25.20 14.27 16.04
CA TYR A 244 25.45 13.07 15.25
C TYR A 244 24.43 11.99 15.61
N ILE A 245 23.86 11.32 14.60
CA ILE A 245 23.15 10.06 14.83
C ILE A 245 24.21 8.97 14.96
N THR A 246 24.49 8.56 16.20
CA THR A 246 25.55 7.59 16.51
C THR A 246 25.13 6.16 16.21
N LYS A 247 23.84 5.85 16.44
CA LYS A 247 23.25 4.53 16.20
C LYS A 247 21.83 4.66 15.66
N LEU A 248 21.51 3.81 14.68
CA LEU A 248 20.16 3.59 14.15
C LEU A 248 19.89 2.08 14.19
N GLU A 249 18.96 1.66 15.05
CA GLU A 249 18.52 0.26 15.17
C GLU A 249 17.12 0.14 14.58
N VAL A 250 16.93 -0.80 13.64
CA VAL A 250 15.66 -0.95 12.91
C VAL A 250 15.12 -2.36 13.11
N SER A 251 13.84 -2.45 13.42
CA SER A 251 13.08 -3.70 13.54
C SER A 251 11.70 -3.55 12.90
N ILE A 252 10.99 -4.65 12.62
CA ILE A 252 9.58 -4.58 12.20
C ILE A 252 8.73 -4.13 13.40
N ALA A 253 7.87 -3.14 13.19
CA ALA A 253 7.05 -2.58 14.27
C ALA A 253 5.92 -3.50 14.73
N THR A 254 5.48 -4.39 13.84
CA THR A 254 4.25 -5.20 13.95
C THR A 254 4.51 -6.70 13.81
N SER A 255 3.63 -7.50 14.40
CA SER A 255 3.65 -8.95 14.24
C SER A 255 3.13 -9.32 12.85
N LYS A 256 3.44 -10.54 12.38
CA LYS A 256 2.77 -11.11 11.21
C LYS A 256 1.25 -11.09 11.45
N GLY A 257 0.50 -10.54 10.51
CA GLY A 257 -0.95 -10.46 10.60
C GLY A 257 -1.50 -9.28 11.42
N ASP A 258 -0.70 -8.27 11.79
CA ASP A 258 -1.17 -7.03 12.43
C ASP A 258 -1.23 -5.82 11.47
N ASN A 259 -0.62 -5.91 10.27
CA ASN A 259 -0.49 -4.80 9.31
C ASN A 259 -0.90 -5.21 7.90
N TYR A 260 -1.97 -4.60 7.39
CA TYR A 260 -2.65 -5.04 6.17
C TYR A 260 -2.53 -4.06 4.99
N GLY A 261 -2.05 -2.83 5.21
CA GLY A 261 -1.97 -1.78 4.17
C GLY A 261 -0.65 -1.00 4.12
N SER A 262 0.34 -1.35 4.94
CA SER A 262 1.65 -0.67 4.98
C SER A 262 2.74 -1.52 5.63
N VAL A 263 3.99 -1.21 5.31
CA VAL A 263 5.15 -1.72 6.05
C VAL A 263 5.49 -0.72 7.15
N MET A 264 5.58 -1.21 8.39
CA MET A 264 5.96 -0.37 9.54
C MET A 264 7.26 -0.85 10.16
N TYR A 265 8.22 0.07 10.25
CA TYR A 265 9.48 -0.13 10.94
C TYR A 265 9.47 0.61 12.28
N ARG A 266 10.03 -0.02 13.32
CA ARG A 266 10.38 0.63 14.57
C ARG A 266 11.86 0.97 14.54
N CYS A 267 12.17 2.26 14.67
CA CYS A 267 13.53 2.77 14.64
C CYS A 267 13.90 3.36 15.98
N LYS A 268 14.95 2.84 16.60
CA LYS A 268 15.57 3.46 17.78
C LYS A 268 16.77 4.27 17.32
N ILE A 269 16.77 5.56 17.67
CA ILE A 269 17.74 6.55 17.21
C ILE A 269 18.51 7.03 18.44
N ASN A 270 19.84 6.88 18.40
CA ASN A 270 20.73 7.47 19.39
C ASN A 270 21.41 8.70 18.79
N VAL A 271 21.35 9.81 19.51
CA VAL A 271 21.83 11.11 19.09
C VAL A 271 22.82 11.63 20.11
N GLU A 272 23.98 12.09 19.65
CA GLU A 272 24.95 12.83 20.46
C GLU A 272 24.89 14.31 20.07
N ASN A 273 24.64 15.18 21.04
CA ASN A 273 24.63 16.62 20.86
C ASN A 273 26.04 17.19 20.99
N LYS A 274 26.56 17.82 19.93
CA LYS A 274 27.93 18.36 19.87
C LYS A 274 28.16 19.56 20.79
N ALA A 275 27.10 20.28 21.18
CA ALA A 275 27.24 21.49 21.98
C ALA A 275 27.59 21.20 23.44
N ASN A 276 27.13 20.07 23.97
CA ASN A 276 27.24 19.71 25.39
C ASN A 276 27.69 18.24 25.61
N ASN A 277 27.92 17.48 24.54
CA ASN A 277 28.23 16.05 24.54
C ASN A 277 27.18 15.20 25.28
N SER A 278 25.90 15.63 25.29
CA SER A 278 24.83 14.83 25.85
C SER A 278 24.36 13.78 24.85
N GLU A 279 24.11 12.57 25.34
CA GLU A 279 23.50 11.51 24.55
C GLU A 279 22.00 11.41 24.86
N GLU A 280 21.20 11.35 23.80
CA GLU A 280 19.75 11.17 23.86
C GLU A 280 19.33 9.99 22.99
N SER A 281 18.30 9.26 23.40
CA SER A 281 17.77 8.13 22.65
C SER A 281 16.26 8.18 22.62
N PHE A 282 15.67 7.99 21.46
CA PHE A 282 14.23 7.92 21.28
C PHE A 282 13.83 6.94 20.18
N SER A 283 12.58 6.52 20.20
CA SER A 283 12.03 5.57 19.23
C SER A 283 10.93 6.22 18.38
N VAL A 284 10.93 5.87 17.09
CA VAL A 284 9.92 6.30 16.11
C VAL A 284 9.37 5.11 15.35
N ILE A 285 8.15 5.24 14.84
CA ILE A 285 7.55 4.34 13.87
C ILE A 285 7.65 5.00 12.49
N VAL A 286 8.17 4.27 11.51
CA VAL A 286 8.22 4.65 10.10
C VAL A 286 7.22 3.79 9.34
N LYS A 287 6.14 4.39 8.88
CA LYS A 287 5.12 3.77 8.03
C LYS A 287 5.43 4.11 6.57
N THR A 288 5.52 3.11 5.71
CA THR A 288 5.77 3.28 4.26
C THR A 288 4.86 2.35 3.45
N ARG A 289 4.66 2.70 2.17
CA ARG A 289 3.86 1.88 1.25
C ARG A 289 4.33 0.42 1.22
N PRO A 290 3.38 -0.52 1.10
CA PRO A 290 3.70 -1.91 0.83
C PRO A 290 4.26 -2.06 -0.59
N THR A 291 4.86 -3.21 -0.87
CA THR A 291 5.37 -3.57 -2.20
C THR A 291 4.53 -4.71 -2.80
N GLY A 292 4.51 -4.88 -4.12
CA GLY A 292 3.76 -5.95 -4.80
C GLY A 292 2.27 -5.62 -4.99
N MET A 293 1.41 -6.63 -5.08
CA MET A 293 -0.04 -6.47 -5.34
C MET A 293 -0.75 -5.56 -4.31
N ALA A 294 -0.27 -5.56 -3.05
CA ALA A 294 -0.78 -4.66 -2.02
C ALA A 294 -0.54 -3.18 -2.33
N ALA A 295 0.48 -2.83 -3.14
CA ALA A 295 0.72 -1.47 -3.60
C ALA A 295 -0.35 -1.01 -4.61
N GLU A 296 -0.75 -1.88 -5.55
CA GLU A 296 -1.80 -1.57 -6.54
C GLU A 296 -3.16 -1.32 -5.88
N PHE A 297 -3.50 -2.11 -4.84
CA PHE A 297 -4.70 -1.89 -4.03
C PHE A 297 -4.63 -0.57 -3.23
N SER A 298 -3.43 -0.23 -2.72
CA SER A 298 -3.18 1.04 -2.03
C SER A 298 -3.36 2.25 -2.95
N ASP A 299 -2.87 2.18 -4.19
CA ASP A 299 -2.96 3.27 -5.17
C ASP A 299 -4.41 3.61 -5.55
N ALA A 300 -5.31 2.61 -5.57
CA ALA A 300 -6.73 2.83 -5.85
C ALA A 300 -7.47 3.59 -4.72
N LEU A 301 -7.00 3.46 -3.48
CA LEU A 301 -7.62 4.04 -2.28
C LEU A 301 -6.96 5.34 -1.82
N ASN A 302 -5.74 5.61 -2.27
CA ASN A 302 -4.86 6.70 -1.83
C ASN A 302 -4.85 6.92 -0.29
N PRO A 303 -4.65 5.86 0.52
CA PRO A 303 -4.76 5.92 1.98
C PRO A 303 -3.66 6.82 2.60
N PHE A 304 -2.46 6.82 2.01
CA PHE A 304 -1.33 7.61 2.50
C PHE A 304 -1.57 9.11 2.38
N ALA A 305 -2.17 9.60 1.29
CA ALA A 305 -2.45 11.03 1.15
C ALA A 305 -3.42 11.53 2.23
N LYS A 306 -4.45 10.73 2.59
CA LYS A 306 -5.35 11.06 3.69
C LYS A 306 -4.62 11.07 5.03
N GLU A 307 -3.83 10.05 5.30
CA GLU A 307 -3.14 9.90 6.57
C GLU A 307 -2.06 10.99 6.76
N ILE A 308 -1.36 11.39 5.69
CA ILE A 308 -0.45 12.54 5.66
C ILE A 308 -1.23 13.82 6.01
N GLU A 309 -2.34 14.12 5.32
CA GLU A 309 -3.15 15.31 5.59
C GLU A 309 -3.68 15.34 7.04
N MET A 310 -4.07 14.18 7.57
CA MET A 310 -4.50 14.02 8.96
C MET A 310 -3.38 14.37 9.94
N TYR A 311 -2.21 13.75 9.79
CA TYR A 311 -1.09 13.94 10.73
C TYR A 311 -0.39 15.30 10.60
N GLU A 312 -0.28 15.84 9.40
CA GLU A 312 0.40 17.11 9.18
C GLU A 312 -0.45 18.32 9.50
N LYS A 313 -1.76 18.24 9.23
CA LYS A 313 -2.63 19.43 9.29
C LYS A 313 -3.80 19.27 10.24
N LEU A 314 -4.62 18.24 10.06
CA LEU A 314 -5.92 18.18 10.76
C LEU A 314 -5.79 17.84 12.24
N ILE A 315 -5.02 16.82 12.62
CA ILE A 315 -4.81 16.45 14.03
C ILE A 315 -4.17 17.61 14.82
N PRO A 316 -3.06 18.24 14.35
CA PRO A 316 -2.52 19.41 15.03
C PRO A 316 -3.53 20.56 15.15
N ALA A 317 -4.35 20.80 14.12
CA ALA A 317 -5.38 21.82 14.18
C ALA A 317 -6.49 21.48 15.18
N PHE A 318 -6.88 20.20 15.30
CA PHE A 318 -7.89 19.74 16.25
C PHE A 318 -7.41 19.91 17.69
N GLU A 319 -6.17 19.53 17.98
CA GLU A 319 -5.57 19.69 19.30
C GLU A 319 -5.34 21.17 19.64
N ALA A 320 -4.98 22.00 18.67
CA ALA A 320 -4.90 23.45 18.85
C ALA A 320 -6.24 24.09 19.27
N LEU A 321 -7.38 23.59 18.76
CA LEU A 321 -8.70 24.06 19.18
C LEU A 321 -8.95 23.84 20.68
N TYR A 322 -8.45 22.73 21.25
CA TYR A 322 -8.52 22.48 22.69
C TYR A 322 -7.50 23.30 23.48
N LEU A 323 -6.29 23.45 22.94
CA LEU A 323 -5.24 24.25 23.56
C LEU A 323 -5.66 25.73 23.68
N ASP A 324 -6.37 26.28 22.70
CA ASP A 324 -6.99 27.62 22.74
C ASP A 324 -8.03 27.78 23.86
N LYS A 325 -8.44 26.68 24.49
CA LYS A 325 -9.35 26.62 25.64
C LYS A 325 -8.65 26.17 26.93
N ASP A 326 -7.32 26.16 26.93
CA ASP A 326 -6.48 25.67 28.03
C ASP A 326 -6.75 24.19 28.39
N VAL A 327 -7.20 23.39 27.41
CA VAL A 327 -7.41 21.94 27.57
C VAL A 327 -6.36 21.19 26.78
N GLY A 328 -5.53 20.39 27.48
CA GLY A 328 -4.56 19.51 26.83
C GLY A 328 -5.25 18.25 26.31
N VAL A 329 -5.29 18.09 24.98
CA VAL A 329 -5.77 16.86 24.32
C VAL A 329 -4.70 16.37 23.37
N GLU A 330 -4.37 15.09 23.48
CA GLU A 330 -3.56 14.37 22.49
C GLU A 330 -4.43 13.28 21.86
N ILE A 331 -4.63 13.37 20.55
CA ILE A 331 -5.51 12.47 19.80
C ILE A 331 -4.75 11.19 19.42
N GLY A 332 -3.49 11.34 19.02
CA GLY A 332 -2.65 10.27 18.50
C GLY A 332 -1.15 10.61 18.56
N PRO A 333 -0.29 9.82 17.91
CA PRO A 333 1.15 10.04 17.94
C PRO A 333 1.55 11.34 17.23
N ARG A 334 2.59 12.02 17.73
CA ARG A 334 3.12 13.20 17.05
C ARG A 334 3.80 12.79 15.74
N CYS A 335 3.41 13.44 14.66
CA CYS A 335 4.07 13.29 13.37
C CYS A 335 5.37 14.09 13.33
N LEU A 336 6.47 13.42 13.01
CA LEU A 336 7.81 14.01 12.97
C LEU A 336 8.27 14.32 11.54
N LYS A 337 7.85 13.54 10.56
CA LYS A 337 8.18 13.76 9.15
C LYS A 337 7.14 13.08 8.26
N THR A 338 6.80 13.70 7.15
CA THR A 338 6.18 13.00 6.03
C THR A 338 7.02 13.17 4.77
N CYS A 339 6.82 12.26 3.82
CA CYS A 339 7.33 12.38 2.47
C CYS A 339 6.21 11.95 1.53
N GLU A 340 5.98 12.71 0.47
CA GLU A 340 5.11 12.31 -0.64
C GLU A 340 5.98 11.98 -1.85
N LYS A 341 5.81 10.78 -2.41
CA LYS A 341 6.44 10.24 -3.62
C LYS A 341 7.96 10.05 -3.57
N VAL A 342 8.72 10.96 -2.96
CA VAL A 342 10.18 10.93 -2.90
C VAL A 342 10.62 10.91 -1.43
N PRO A 343 11.29 9.84 -0.95
CA PRO A 343 11.71 8.65 -1.69
C PRO A 343 10.60 7.57 -1.83
N SER A 344 9.50 7.75 -1.12
CA SER A 344 8.23 7.00 -1.18
C SER A 344 7.21 7.82 -0.38
N ASP A 345 5.94 7.41 -0.35
CA ASP A 345 5.00 7.91 0.66
C ASP A 345 5.40 7.33 2.02
N VAL A 346 5.82 8.20 2.93
CA VAL A 346 6.36 7.84 4.25
C VAL A 346 5.78 8.75 5.33
N ILE A 347 5.43 8.17 6.47
CA ILE A 347 5.06 8.88 7.68
C ILE A 347 5.96 8.41 8.81
N VAL A 348 6.69 9.33 9.44
CA VAL A 348 7.47 9.08 10.65
C VAL A 348 6.74 9.69 11.84
N MET A 349 6.43 8.87 12.83
CA MET A 349 5.68 9.28 14.02
C MET A 349 6.35 8.75 15.29
N GLU A 350 5.99 9.31 16.44
CA GLU A 350 6.48 8.82 17.73
C GLU A 350 6.08 7.36 17.99
N ASP A 351 6.99 6.58 18.58
CA ASP A 351 6.63 5.26 19.09
C ASP A 351 5.91 5.40 20.43
N LEU A 352 4.58 5.29 20.41
CA LEU A 352 3.75 5.40 21.62
C LEU A 352 4.12 4.38 22.72
N ARG A 353 4.77 3.26 22.37
CA ARG A 353 5.26 2.30 23.39
C ARG A 353 6.35 2.91 24.28
N SER A 354 7.11 3.89 23.77
CA SER A 354 8.12 4.62 24.55
C SER A 354 7.51 5.54 25.61
N VAL A 355 6.22 5.90 25.46
CA VAL A 355 5.47 6.78 26.36
C VAL A 355 4.30 6.04 27.05
N ARG A 356 4.54 4.76 27.37
CA ARG A 356 3.67 3.87 28.18
C ARG A 356 2.34 3.46 27.55
N TYR A 357 2.11 3.72 26.27
CA TYR A 357 0.95 3.17 25.57
C TYR A 357 1.18 1.72 25.16
N LYS A 358 0.13 0.91 25.25
CA LYS A 358 0.15 -0.50 24.85
C LYS A 358 -1.12 -0.86 24.07
N PRO A 359 -1.03 -1.70 23.04
CA PRO A 359 -2.22 -2.29 22.44
C PRO A 359 -2.85 -3.30 23.42
N VAL A 360 -4.16 -3.50 23.30
CA VAL A 360 -4.89 -4.55 24.04
C VAL A 360 -5.15 -5.73 23.11
N LYS A 361 -5.21 -6.94 23.68
CA LYS A 361 -5.48 -8.16 22.92
C LYS A 361 -6.91 -8.14 22.34
N ARG A 362 -7.03 -8.03 21.01
CA ARG A 362 -8.32 -7.93 20.30
C ARG A 362 -9.30 -9.06 20.58
N GLN A 363 -8.81 -10.28 20.78
CA GLN A 363 -9.65 -11.46 21.00
C GLN A 363 -10.37 -11.45 22.37
N ASP A 364 -9.93 -10.59 23.30
CA ASP A 364 -10.53 -10.48 24.63
C ASP A 364 -11.65 -9.41 24.69
N GLY A 365 -11.64 -8.48 23.73
CA GLY A 365 -12.50 -7.31 23.70
C GLY A 365 -12.22 -6.32 24.83
N LEU A 366 -12.71 -5.10 24.69
CA LEU A 366 -12.52 -4.05 25.68
C LEU A 366 -13.51 -4.21 26.84
N ASP A 367 -12.99 -4.11 28.07
CA ASP A 367 -13.83 -3.97 29.25
C ASP A 367 -14.49 -2.58 29.31
N GLN A 368 -15.30 -2.35 30.34
CA GLN A 368 -16.03 -1.09 30.47
C GLN A 368 -15.11 0.14 30.55
N GLY A 369 -14.04 0.09 31.35
CA GLY A 369 -13.17 1.24 31.56
C GLY A 369 -12.43 1.62 30.28
N HIS A 370 -11.93 0.63 29.54
CA HIS A 370 -11.29 0.87 28.25
C HIS A 370 -12.29 1.35 27.19
N THR A 371 -13.50 0.79 27.18
CA THR A 371 -14.57 1.22 26.26
C THR A 371 -14.96 2.67 26.51
N GLU A 372 -15.17 3.07 27.75
CA GLU A 372 -15.51 4.45 28.10
C GLU A 372 -14.36 5.41 27.75
N ARG A 373 -13.11 5.04 28.05
CA ARG A 373 -11.95 5.90 27.75
C ARG A 373 -11.76 6.13 26.24
N ILE A 374 -11.94 5.12 25.41
CA ILE A 374 -11.78 5.30 23.96
C ILE A 374 -12.97 6.03 23.34
N LEU A 375 -14.19 5.90 23.89
CA LEU A 375 -15.34 6.71 23.48
C LEU A 375 -15.17 8.19 23.84
N GLU A 376 -14.52 8.48 24.97
CA GLU A 376 -14.11 9.84 25.33
C GLU A 376 -13.12 10.43 24.32
N LYS A 377 -12.09 9.67 23.95
CA LYS A 377 -11.11 10.08 22.92
C LYS A 377 -11.76 10.28 21.55
N LEU A 378 -12.67 9.38 21.14
CA LEU A 378 -13.44 9.53 19.90
C LEU A 378 -14.32 10.78 19.93
N ALA A 379 -14.99 11.04 21.05
CA ALA A 379 -15.81 12.24 21.21
C ALA A 379 -14.98 13.52 21.13
N GLN A 380 -13.76 13.52 21.66
CA GLN A 380 -12.82 14.64 21.53
C GLN A 380 -12.47 14.91 20.06
N PHE A 381 -12.11 13.84 19.33
CA PHE A 381 -11.81 13.89 17.90
C PHE A 381 -13.01 14.40 17.06
N HIS A 382 -14.20 13.84 17.27
CA HIS A 382 -15.42 14.22 16.57
C HIS A 382 -15.89 15.65 16.88
N ALA A 383 -15.78 16.10 18.12
CA ALA A 383 -16.11 17.48 18.48
C ALA A 383 -15.17 18.49 17.81
N ALA A 384 -13.87 18.22 17.83
CA ALA A 384 -12.88 19.07 17.17
C ALA A 384 -13.08 19.12 15.66
N SER A 385 -13.34 17.98 15.02
CA SER A 385 -13.59 17.94 13.58
C SER A 385 -14.87 18.68 13.18
N ALA A 386 -15.96 18.57 13.97
CA ALA A 386 -17.18 19.35 13.73
C ALA A 386 -16.93 20.87 13.81
N VAL A 387 -16.21 21.31 14.83
CA VAL A 387 -15.88 22.74 15.02
C VAL A 387 -14.95 23.23 13.92
N TYR A 388 -13.92 22.46 13.58
CA TYR A 388 -12.99 22.77 12.50
C TYR A 388 -13.73 22.91 11.16
N GLY A 389 -14.58 21.94 10.81
CA GLY A 389 -15.34 21.97 9.55
C GLY A 389 -16.25 23.19 9.44
N VAL A 390 -16.89 23.61 10.54
CA VAL A 390 -17.72 24.84 10.54
C VAL A 390 -16.87 26.10 10.38
N ARG A 391 -15.68 26.17 11.00
CA ARG A 391 -14.81 27.36 10.94
C ARG A 391 -14.08 27.50 9.60
N ASN A 392 -13.76 26.40 8.94
CA ASN A 392 -12.90 26.38 7.75
C ASN A 392 -13.66 26.07 6.44
N GLY A 393 -14.97 25.85 6.51
CA GLY A 393 -15.80 25.62 5.31
C GLY A 393 -15.78 24.17 4.80
N GLY A 394 -15.49 23.20 5.65
CA GLY A 394 -15.47 21.77 5.33
C GLY A 394 -14.08 21.15 5.37
N PHE A 395 -13.92 20.06 4.62
CA PHE A 395 -12.68 19.29 4.50
C PHE A 395 -12.31 19.14 3.02
N PRO A 396 -11.03 18.87 2.70
CA PRO A 396 -10.62 18.54 1.35
C PRO A 396 -11.40 17.35 0.75
N GLU A 397 -11.57 17.34 -0.57
CA GLU A 397 -12.36 16.33 -1.31
C GLU A 397 -11.93 14.88 -1.04
N ILE A 398 -10.66 14.66 -0.69
CA ILE A 398 -10.16 13.32 -0.33
C ILE A 398 -10.92 12.71 0.86
N PHE A 399 -11.59 13.51 1.69
CA PHE A 399 -12.42 13.04 2.81
C PHE A 399 -13.91 12.90 2.48
N ALA A 400 -14.34 13.15 1.24
CA ALA A 400 -15.73 12.92 0.81
C ALA A 400 -16.12 11.43 0.87
N HIS A 401 -15.13 10.55 0.74
CA HIS A 401 -15.30 9.10 0.70
C HIS A 401 -14.32 8.42 1.64
N GLY A 402 -14.73 7.33 2.28
CA GLY A 402 -13.88 6.50 3.15
C GLY A 402 -13.14 5.42 2.38
N LEU A 403 -13.32 4.17 2.79
CA LEU A 403 -12.84 2.97 2.07
C LEU A 403 -13.55 2.78 0.72
N TYR A 404 -14.77 3.27 0.58
CA TYR A 404 -15.62 3.06 -0.60
C TYR A 404 -15.79 4.35 -1.38
N ASN A 405 -15.55 4.31 -2.69
CA ASN A 405 -15.79 5.39 -3.64
C ASN A 405 -16.25 4.81 -5.00
N GLU A 406 -16.71 5.68 -5.90
CA GLU A 406 -17.25 5.26 -7.21
C GLU A 406 -16.27 4.41 -8.03
N LYS A 407 -14.96 4.65 -7.90
CA LYS A 407 -13.92 3.95 -8.67
C LYS A 407 -13.64 2.55 -8.15
N ASN A 408 -13.87 2.29 -6.86
CA ASN A 408 -13.56 1.00 -6.23
C ASN A 408 -14.80 0.19 -5.85
N MET A 409 -16.00 0.72 -6.00
CA MET A 409 -17.24 0.10 -5.51
C MET A 409 -17.45 -1.32 -6.07
N GLN A 410 -17.23 -1.51 -7.38
CA GLN A 410 -17.36 -2.83 -8.02
C GLN A 410 -16.33 -3.83 -7.49
N MET A 411 -15.09 -3.39 -7.27
CA MET A 411 -14.04 -4.23 -6.71
C MET A 411 -14.38 -4.64 -5.27
N MET A 412 -14.85 -3.69 -4.46
CA MET A 412 -15.23 -3.94 -3.07
C MET A 412 -16.45 -4.86 -2.97
N GLU A 413 -17.42 -4.74 -3.88
CA GLU A 413 -18.55 -5.66 -3.97
C GLU A 413 -18.08 -7.09 -4.29
N HIS A 414 -17.17 -7.22 -5.27
CA HIS A 414 -16.57 -8.50 -5.65
C HIS A 414 -15.78 -9.15 -4.49
N MET A 415 -15.19 -8.35 -3.60
CA MET A 415 -14.53 -8.84 -2.38
C MET A 415 -15.51 -9.19 -1.25
N PHE A 416 -16.64 -8.48 -1.16
CA PHE A 416 -17.65 -8.69 -0.12
C PHE A 416 -18.40 -10.02 -0.29
N THR A 417 -18.75 -10.39 -1.53
CA THR A 417 -19.56 -11.59 -1.80
C THR A 417 -18.89 -12.91 -1.33
N PRO A 418 -17.60 -13.19 -1.61
CA PRO A 418 -16.94 -14.39 -1.10
C PRO A 418 -16.85 -14.46 0.43
N ALA A 419 -16.69 -13.31 1.10
CA ALA A 419 -16.69 -13.20 2.55
C ALA A 419 -18.07 -13.55 3.14
N TYR A 420 -19.13 -12.99 2.57
CA TYR A 420 -20.50 -13.27 2.96
C TYR A 420 -20.86 -14.75 2.76
N ASN A 421 -20.54 -15.32 1.59
CA ASN A 421 -20.81 -16.71 1.27
C ASN A 421 -20.11 -17.68 2.24
N ALA A 422 -18.82 -17.45 2.53
CA ALA A 422 -18.08 -18.28 3.47
C ALA A 422 -18.66 -18.18 4.90
N CYS A 423 -19.08 -16.99 5.33
CA CYS A 423 -19.79 -16.85 6.59
C CYS A 423 -21.09 -17.67 6.61
N LEU A 424 -21.92 -17.57 5.57
CA LEU A 424 -23.16 -18.35 5.47
C LEU A 424 -22.90 -19.86 5.53
N GLU A 425 -21.86 -20.35 4.87
CA GLU A 425 -21.50 -21.77 4.89
C GLU A 425 -21.19 -22.29 6.30
N GLU A 426 -20.46 -21.52 7.11
CA GLU A 426 -20.15 -21.89 8.49
C GLU A 426 -21.38 -21.76 9.41
N LEU A 427 -22.21 -20.72 9.21
CA LEU A 427 -23.48 -20.57 9.94
C LEU A 427 -24.50 -21.69 9.62
N ARG A 428 -24.45 -22.29 8.42
CA ARG A 428 -25.31 -23.46 8.09
C ARG A 428 -24.96 -24.69 8.91
N GLN A 429 -23.69 -24.84 9.29
CA GLN A 429 -23.19 -25.96 10.06
C GLN A 429 -23.46 -25.79 11.57
N ASN A 430 -23.65 -24.56 12.04
CA ASN A 430 -23.97 -24.28 13.43
C ASN A 430 -25.50 -24.38 13.69
N ALA A 431 -25.89 -25.29 14.58
CA ALA A 431 -27.29 -25.53 14.92
C ALA A 431 -27.97 -24.29 15.55
N SER A 432 -27.24 -23.48 16.32
CA SER A 432 -27.74 -22.29 17.01
C SER A 432 -28.10 -21.14 16.05
N THR A 433 -27.67 -21.20 14.80
CA THR A 433 -27.82 -20.09 13.83
C THR A 433 -28.80 -20.41 12.71
N LYS A 434 -29.38 -21.62 12.68
CA LYS A 434 -30.25 -22.09 11.59
C LYS A 434 -31.51 -21.24 11.38
N GLU A 435 -32.08 -20.70 12.45
CA GLU A 435 -33.31 -19.89 12.37
C GLU A 435 -33.11 -18.55 11.65
N TYR A 436 -31.85 -18.09 11.50
CA TYR A 436 -31.52 -16.80 10.85
C TYR A 436 -31.11 -16.96 9.39
N LEU A 437 -30.89 -18.19 8.90
CA LEU A 437 -30.31 -18.43 7.58
C LEU A 437 -31.19 -17.90 6.45
N GLU A 438 -32.50 -18.08 6.53
CA GLU A 438 -33.43 -17.59 5.50
C GLU A 438 -33.35 -16.06 5.37
N ASP A 439 -33.33 -15.34 6.50
CA ASP A 439 -33.20 -13.89 6.53
C ASP A 439 -31.85 -13.42 5.99
N LEU A 440 -30.77 -14.13 6.31
CA LEU A 440 -29.42 -13.80 5.83
C LEU A 440 -29.25 -14.11 4.33
N GLU A 441 -29.90 -15.15 3.81
CA GLU A 441 -29.91 -15.47 2.37
C GLU A 441 -30.66 -14.41 1.58
N LYS A 442 -31.78 -13.90 2.11
CA LYS A 442 -32.51 -12.76 1.57
C LYS A 442 -31.68 -11.47 1.59
N LEU A 443 -31.04 -11.19 2.72
CA LEU A 443 -30.18 -10.02 2.88
C LEU A 443 -29.00 -10.01 1.90
N HIS A 444 -28.45 -11.18 1.55
CA HIS A 444 -27.25 -11.31 0.72
C HIS A 444 -27.30 -10.49 -0.57
N ALA A 445 -28.44 -10.49 -1.26
CA ALA A 445 -28.62 -9.81 -2.55
C ALA A 445 -28.52 -8.27 -2.45
N VAL A 446 -28.74 -7.71 -1.26
CA VAL A 446 -28.79 -6.26 -1.03
C VAL A 446 -27.85 -5.79 0.08
N ALA A 447 -27.11 -6.69 0.73
CA ALA A 447 -26.29 -6.39 1.90
C ALA A 447 -25.24 -5.31 1.61
N PHE A 448 -24.54 -5.43 0.47
CA PHE A 448 -23.50 -4.49 0.07
C PHE A 448 -24.08 -3.10 -0.22
N SER A 449 -25.08 -3.00 -1.10
CA SER A 449 -25.70 -1.72 -1.46
C SER A 449 -26.32 -1.01 -0.25
N ARG A 450 -27.01 -1.75 0.62
CA ARG A 450 -27.57 -1.18 1.86
C ARG A 450 -26.49 -0.69 2.84
N THR A 451 -25.33 -1.34 2.86
CA THR A 451 -24.18 -0.87 3.64
C THR A 451 -23.63 0.43 3.05
N MET A 452 -23.59 0.55 1.72
CA MET A 452 -23.16 1.78 1.04
C MET A 452 -24.15 2.93 1.23
N ASP A 453 -25.45 2.68 1.23
CA ASP A 453 -26.48 3.69 1.53
C ASP A 453 -26.29 4.30 2.92
N CYS A 454 -25.78 3.52 3.88
CA CYS A 454 -25.44 4.00 5.21
C CYS A 454 -24.24 4.95 5.23
N LEU A 455 -23.48 5.11 4.15
CA LEU A 455 -22.36 6.06 4.06
C LEU A 455 -22.78 7.42 3.49
N VAL A 456 -24.00 7.53 2.95
CA VAL A 456 -24.52 8.79 2.40
C VAL A 456 -24.67 9.83 3.51
N VAL A 457 -24.09 11.00 3.27
CA VAL A 457 -24.11 12.15 4.18
C VAL A 457 -25.50 12.75 4.22
N ASP A 458 -26.05 12.93 5.43
CA ASP A 458 -27.26 13.73 5.63
C ASP A 458 -26.87 15.20 5.83
N PRO A 459 -27.11 16.12 4.88
CA PRO A 459 -26.73 17.52 5.05
C PRO A 459 -27.47 18.21 6.20
N ASP A 460 -28.64 17.69 6.61
CA ASP A 460 -29.41 18.17 7.76
C ASP A 460 -28.97 17.50 9.08
N GLY A 461 -28.14 16.47 8.99
CA GLY A 461 -27.63 15.68 10.09
C GLY A 461 -26.46 16.32 10.82
N PHE A 462 -26.11 15.77 11.99
CA PHE A 462 -24.86 16.13 12.67
C PHE A 462 -23.73 15.27 12.11
N ASN A 463 -22.86 15.87 11.31
CA ASN A 463 -21.73 15.19 10.66
C ASN A 463 -20.39 15.65 11.20
N VAL A 464 -19.44 14.74 11.20
CA VAL A 464 -18.07 14.87 11.70
C VAL A 464 -17.11 14.28 10.68
N LEU A 465 -15.82 14.54 10.84
CA LEU A 465 -14.81 13.67 10.24
C LEU A 465 -14.72 12.40 11.10
N ASN A 466 -15.12 11.25 10.54
CA ASN A 466 -14.99 9.94 11.15
C ASN A 466 -13.56 9.42 10.99
N HIS A 467 -13.12 8.59 11.93
CA HIS A 467 -11.89 7.80 11.81
C HIS A 467 -11.99 6.80 10.66
N GLY A 468 -13.15 6.15 10.52
CA GLY A 468 -13.52 5.27 9.41
C GLY A 468 -13.00 3.84 9.48
N ASP A 469 -11.96 3.59 10.27
CA ASP A 469 -11.54 2.24 10.70
C ASP A 469 -11.48 2.13 12.23
N PHE A 470 -12.58 2.44 12.91
CA PHE A 470 -12.56 2.59 14.36
C PHE A 470 -12.78 1.26 15.10
N TRP A 471 -11.74 0.44 15.23
CA TRP A 471 -11.74 -0.82 15.97
C TRP A 471 -10.53 -0.95 16.89
N ILE A 472 -10.55 -1.95 17.79
CA ILE A 472 -9.56 -2.10 18.87
C ILE A 472 -8.10 -2.11 18.39
N ASN A 473 -7.80 -2.61 17.20
CA ASN A 473 -6.43 -2.64 16.67
C ASN A 473 -5.86 -1.24 16.38
N ASN A 474 -6.73 -0.27 16.11
CA ASN A 474 -6.37 1.12 15.85
C ASN A 474 -6.45 1.99 17.11
N THR A 475 -6.35 1.35 18.28
CA THR A 475 -6.39 2.00 19.59
C THR A 475 -5.21 1.57 20.44
N MET A 476 -4.66 2.49 21.21
CA MET A 476 -3.63 2.20 22.22
C MET A 476 -4.03 2.81 23.55
N PHE A 477 -3.67 2.17 24.65
CA PHE A 477 -4.05 2.60 26.00
C PHE A 477 -2.81 2.89 26.84
N GLN A 478 -2.82 4.01 27.55
CA GLN A 478 -1.77 4.42 28.47
C GLN A 478 -2.12 4.01 29.90
N TYR A 479 -1.14 3.51 30.62
CA TYR A 479 -1.30 3.10 32.00
C TYR A 479 -0.30 3.83 32.90
N GLY A 480 -0.77 4.17 34.10
CA GLY A 480 0.04 4.72 35.18
C GLY A 480 1.00 3.69 35.76
N SER A 481 1.89 4.15 36.63
CA SER A 481 2.83 3.26 37.33
C SER A 481 2.14 2.25 38.25
N ASP A 482 0.91 2.53 38.66
CA ASP A 482 0.03 1.65 39.44
C ASP A 482 -0.76 0.66 38.57
N GLY A 483 -0.64 0.74 37.24
CA GLY A 483 -1.38 -0.07 36.28
C GLY A 483 -2.79 0.43 35.99
N CYS A 484 -3.20 1.57 36.54
CA CYS A 484 -4.49 2.17 36.24
C CYS A 484 -4.52 2.81 34.85
N LEU A 485 -5.68 2.76 34.20
CA LEU A 485 -5.88 3.33 32.87
C LEU A 485 -5.84 4.88 32.93
N GLU A 486 -4.84 5.48 32.28
CA GLU A 486 -4.56 6.92 32.32
C GLU A 486 -5.04 7.67 31.07
N ASP A 487 -4.90 7.10 29.87
CA ASP A 487 -5.36 7.70 28.61
C ASP A 487 -5.55 6.64 27.51
N ALA A 488 -6.05 7.05 26.34
CA ALA A 488 -6.05 6.29 25.10
C ALA A 488 -5.64 7.16 23.91
N ALA A 489 -5.11 6.53 22.86
CA ALA A 489 -4.70 7.19 21.62
C ALA A 489 -5.31 6.47 20.43
N LEU A 490 -5.65 7.25 19.40
CA LEU A 490 -6.09 6.76 18.11
C LEU A 490 -4.90 6.68 17.16
N VAL A 491 -4.83 5.63 16.35
CA VAL A 491 -3.80 5.44 15.33
C VAL A 491 -4.43 4.98 14.01
N ASP A 492 -3.70 5.13 12.91
CA ASP A 492 -4.10 4.67 11.57
C ASP A 492 -5.34 5.38 10.98
N PHE A 493 -5.16 6.66 10.64
CA PHE A 493 -6.22 7.54 10.09
C PHE A 493 -6.42 7.40 8.57
N GLN A 494 -6.07 6.25 8.00
CA GLN A 494 -6.06 6.04 6.54
C GLN A 494 -7.46 5.99 5.90
N MET A 495 -8.50 5.74 6.69
CA MET A 495 -9.88 5.57 6.20
C MET A 495 -10.82 6.72 6.55
N CYS A 496 -10.28 7.86 7.01
CA CYS A 496 -11.11 8.99 7.44
C CYS A 496 -12.04 9.50 6.33
N PHE A 497 -13.26 9.87 6.73
CA PHE A 497 -14.26 10.44 5.82
C PHE A 497 -15.29 11.30 6.57
N TYR A 498 -15.92 12.23 5.87
CA TYR A 498 -16.95 13.10 6.42
C TYR A 498 -18.33 12.42 6.39
N GLY A 499 -19.01 12.36 7.53
CA GLY A 499 -20.33 11.73 7.63
C GLY A 499 -20.87 11.66 9.05
N SER A 500 -21.90 10.84 9.28
CA SER A 500 -22.48 10.67 10.62
C SER A 500 -21.48 10.04 11.59
N PRO A 501 -21.36 10.54 12.85
CA PRO A 501 -20.51 9.93 13.87
C PRO A 501 -20.96 8.52 14.28
N VAL A 502 -22.19 8.12 13.95
CA VAL A 502 -22.70 6.80 14.33
C VAL A 502 -22.06 5.68 13.53
N LEU A 503 -21.34 5.98 12.45
CA LEU A 503 -20.62 5.01 11.64
C LEU A 503 -19.44 4.43 12.42
N ASP A 504 -18.59 5.28 13.02
CA ASP A 504 -17.54 4.83 13.94
C ASP A 504 -18.14 4.11 15.16
N LEU A 505 -19.29 4.57 15.70
CA LEU A 505 -19.94 3.90 16.84
C LEU A 505 -20.46 2.51 16.48
N ASN A 506 -21.16 2.35 15.35
CA ASN A 506 -21.64 1.05 14.89
C ASN A 506 -20.45 0.09 14.69
N TYR A 507 -19.41 0.56 13.99
CA TYR A 507 -18.22 -0.22 13.71
C TYR A 507 -17.53 -0.68 15.01
N PHE A 508 -17.27 0.24 15.93
CA PHE A 508 -16.53 -0.05 17.15
C PHE A 508 -17.31 -0.90 18.14
N LEU A 509 -18.57 -0.54 18.44
CA LEU A 509 -19.35 -1.19 19.48
C LEU A 509 -19.64 -2.66 19.14
N PHE A 510 -19.83 -2.99 17.84
CA PHE A 510 -20.10 -4.37 17.43
C PHE A 510 -18.85 -5.22 17.22
N THR A 511 -17.67 -4.63 17.02
CA THR A 511 -16.41 -5.38 16.82
C THR A 511 -15.57 -5.50 18.10
N SER A 512 -15.48 -4.43 18.89
CA SER A 512 -14.35 -4.24 19.82
C SER A 512 -14.71 -4.40 21.29
N VAL A 513 -15.98 -4.23 21.66
CA VAL A 513 -16.44 -4.33 23.05
C VAL A 513 -16.55 -5.79 23.49
N LYS A 514 -16.20 -6.08 24.74
CA LYS A 514 -16.29 -7.45 25.29
C LYS A 514 -17.72 -7.99 25.25
N GLY A 515 -17.88 -9.26 24.83
CA GLY A 515 -19.19 -9.84 24.51
C GLY A 515 -20.25 -9.72 25.61
N ASN A 516 -19.88 -9.93 26.88
CA ASN A 516 -20.84 -9.87 28.00
C ASN A 516 -21.39 -8.47 28.29
N ILE A 517 -20.72 -7.39 27.85
CA ILE A 517 -21.18 -6.01 28.04
C ILE A 517 -21.61 -5.35 26.72
N LYS A 518 -21.20 -5.88 25.56
CA LYS A 518 -21.46 -5.35 24.21
C LYS A 518 -22.93 -4.98 24.01
N LEU A 519 -23.84 -5.94 24.16
CA LEU A 519 -25.28 -5.71 24.01
C LEU A 519 -25.94 -5.23 25.30
N ALA A 520 -25.50 -5.74 26.45
CA ALA A 520 -26.08 -5.42 27.76
C ALA A 520 -25.91 -3.92 28.14
N LYS A 521 -24.84 -3.28 27.65
CA LYS A 521 -24.52 -1.86 27.90
C LYS A 521 -24.50 -1.00 26.64
N LEU A 522 -25.02 -1.47 25.51
CA LEU A 522 -24.98 -0.74 24.24
C LEU A 522 -25.51 0.70 24.36
N ASN A 523 -26.70 0.87 24.95
CA ASN A 523 -27.30 2.19 25.14
C ASN A 523 -26.55 3.06 26.16
N HIS A 524 -25.89 2.44 27.14
CA HIS A 524 -25.03 3.16 28.09
C HIS A 524 -23.84 3.75 27.35
N PHE A 525 -23.17 2.97 26.49
CA PHE A 525 -22.02 3.46 25.71
C PHE A 525 -22.41 4.56 24.71
N ILE A 526 -23.56 4.44 24.03
CA ILE A 526 -24.06 5.50 23.15
C ILE A 526 -24.34 6.79 23.92
N ARG A 527 -24.97 6.69 25.11
CA ARG A 527 -25.19 7.84 25.99
C ARG A 527 -23.87 8.44 26.47
N TYR A 528 -22.95 7.61 26.94
CA TYR A 528 -21.64 8.05 27.44
C TYR A 528 -20.89 8.83 26.37
N TYR A 529 -20.78 8.29 25.15
CA TYR A 529 -20.21 9.01 24.01
C TYR A 529 -20.92 10.34 23.73
N HIS A 530 -22.26 10.35 23.73
CA HIS A 530 -23.05 11.57 23.51
C HIS A 530 -22.75 12.66 24.54
N GLU A 531 -22.67 12.29 25.82
CA GLU A 531 -22.36 13.21 26.92
C GLU A 531 -20.95 13.81 26.73
N GLN A 532 -19.95 12.98 26.39
CA GLN A 532 -18.61 13.44 26.09
C GLN A 532 -18.58 14.35 24.85
N LEU A 533 -19.29 13.99 23.78
CA LEU A 533 -19.36 14.79 22.55
C LEU A 533 -19.94 16.18 22.84
N VAL A 534 -21.06 16.25 23.56
CA VAL A 534 -21.72 17.53 23.89
C VAL A 534 -20.84 18.38 24.81
N SER A 535 -20.18 17.76 25.80
CA SER A 535 -19.23 18.45 26.67
C SER A 535 -18.12 19.12 25.85
N ASN A 536 -17.47 18.36 24.97
CA ASN A 536 -16.39 18.86 24.12
C ASN A 536 -16.85 19.93 23.11
N LEU A 537 -18.00 19.72 22.44
CA LEU A 537 -18.58 20.72 21.54
C LEU A 537 -18.88 22.05 22.26
N THR A 538 -19.29 21.98 23.52
CA THR A 538 -19.55 23.17 24.36
C THR A 538 -18.25 23.90 24.69
N VAL A 539 -17.22 23.17 25.14
CA VAL A 539 -15.88 23.72 25.44
C VAL A 539 -15.28 24.42 24.22
N LEU A 540 -15.37 23.78 23.06
CA LEU A 540 -14.82 24.31 21.80
C LEU A 540 -15.67 25.44 21.17
N GLY A 541 -16.85 25.73 21.72
CA GLY A 541 -17.73 26.79 21.22
C GLY A 541 -18.34 26.48 19.86
N TYR A 542 -18.88 25.26 19.68
CA TYR A 542 -19.60 24.88 18.48
C TYR A 542 -20.81 25.79 18.23
N SER A 543 -20.93 26.35 17.02
CA SER A 543 -21.90 27.41 16.70
C SER A 543 -23.25 26.91 16.19
N LYS A 544 -23.37 25.63 15.84
CA LYS A 544 -24.63 25.00 15.40
C LYS A 544 -25.35 24.31 16.57
N PRO A 545 -26.64 23.95 16.44
CA PRO A 545 -27.35 23.21 17.48
C PRO A 545 -26.64 21.92 17.88
N LEU A 546 -26.54 21.69 19.19
CA LEU A 546 -25.93 20.47 19.74
C LEU A 546 -26.76 19.23 19.39
N PRO A 547 -26.11 18.08 19.07
CA PRO A 547 -26.83 16.84 18.82
C PRO A 547 -27.53 16.37 20.09
N THR A 548 -28.77 15.90 19.97
CA THR A 548 -29.51 15.31 21.10
C THR A 548 -29.31 13.80 21.12
N LEU A 549 -29.28 13.18 22.30
CA LEU A 549 -29.19 11.72 22.46
C LEU A 549 -30.25 10.98 21.63
N LYS A 550 -31.50 11.49 21.61
CA LYS A 550 -32.60 10.89 20.83
C LYS A 550 -32.27 10.84 19.33
N LYS A 551 -31.83 11.96 18.74
CA LYS A 551 -31.44 12.00 17.32
C LYS A 551 -30.27 11.08 17.03
N LEU A 552 -29.26 11.06 17.90
CA LEU A 552 -28.11 10.17 17.75
C LEU A 552 -28.51 8.69 17.80
N GLN A 553 -29.41 8.31 18.70
CA GLN A 553 -29.95 6.95 18.76
C GLN A 553 -30.80 6.59 17.53
N MET A 554 -31.60 7.53 17.03
CA MET A 554 -32.36 7.33 15.79
C MET A 554 -31.42 7.08 14.62
N ASP A 555 -30.39 7.90 14.44
CA ASP A 555 -29.38 7.75 13.38
C ASP A 555 -28.57 6.45 13.54
N PHE A 556 -28.21 6.08 14.77
CA PHE A 556 -27.53 4.81 15.07
C PHE A 556 -28.34 3.59 14.59
N TYR A 557 -29.65 3.57 14.86
CA TYR A 557 -30.52 2.47 14.45
C TYR A 557 -30.98 2.56 12.99
N ASP A 558 -31.07 3.74 12.40
CA ASP A 558 -31.32 3.93 10.98
C ASP A 558 -30.19 3.34 10.12
N ARG A 559 -28.96 3.36 10.65
CA ARG A 559 -27.75 2.78 10.03
C ARG A 559 -27.35 1.43 10.63
N ILE A 560 -28.26 0.71 11.29
CA ILE A 560 -27.93 -0.56 11.98
C ILE A 560 -27.40 -1.65 11.04
N VAL A 561 -27.74 -1.59 9.75
CA VAL A 561 -27.23 -2.51 8.72
C VAL A 561 -25.72 -2.37 8.57
N TYR A 562 -25.16 -1.16 8.73
CA TYR A 562 -23.71 -0.94 8.74
C TYR A 562 -23.05 -1.69 9.90
N GLY A 563 -23.67 -1.69 11.09
CA GLY A 563 -23.23 -2.50 12.22
C GLY A 563 -23.39 -4.01 11.99
N ALA A 564 -24.46 -4.45 11.31
CA ALA A 564 -24.64 -5.86 10.96
C ALA A 564 -23.59 -6.34 9.95
N ALA A 565 -23.19 -5.47 9.01
CA ALA A 565 -22.19 -5.78 7.99
C ALA A 565 -20.83 -6.16 8.59
N THR A 566 -20.48 -5.64 9.79
CA THR A 566 -19.21 -5.99 10.45
C THR A 566 -19.12 -7.48 10.80
N MET A 567 -20.26 -8.19 10.92
CA MET A 567 -20.28 -9.65 11.13
C MET A 567 -19.58 -10.39 10.00
N PHE A 568 -19.80 -9.97 8.75
CA PHE A 568 -19.22 -10.59 7.55
C PHE A 568 -17.82 -10.10 7.21
N GLY A 569 -17.19 -9.35 8.11
CA GLY A 569 -15.88 -8.75 7.91
C GLY A 569 -15.12 -8.67 9.23
N VAL A 570 -14.92 -7.45 9.74
CA VAL A 570 -13.97 -7.16 10.83
C VAL A 570 -14.27 -7.90 12.15
N ASN A 571 -15.52 -8.25 12.46
CA ASN A 571 -15.82 -9.05 13.65
C ASN A 571 -15.15 -10.43 13.60
N SER A 572 -15.05 -11.06 12.42
CA SER A 572 -14.32 -12.32 12.27
C SER A 572 -12.82 -12.14 12.54
N LEU A 573 -12.22 -11.05 12.03
CA LEU A 573 -10.81 -10.70 12.25
C LEU A 573 -10.47 -10.52 13.74
N CYS A 574 -11.40 -9.96 14.52
CA CYS A 574 -11.23 -9.74 15.96
C CYS A 574 -11.06 -11.06 16.74
N HIS A 575 -11.56 -12.18 16.21
CA HIS A 575 -11.61 -13.47 16.89
C HIS A 575 -10.56 -14.47 16.42
N VAL A 576 -9.93 -14.22 15.27
CA VAL A 576 -8.82 -15.03 14.73
C VAL A 576 -7.64 -15.01 15.70
N GLU A 577 -7.11 -16.21 16.01
CA GLU A 577 -5.89 -16.33 16.80
C GLU A 577 -4.69 -15.83 15.98
N PRO A 578 -3.69 -15.21 16.60
CA PRO A 578 -2.49 -14.75 15.89
C PRO A 578 -1.58 -15.95 15.60
N THR A 579 -2.01 -16.83 14.68
CA THR A 579 -1.16 -17.88 14.11
C THR A 579 -0.37 -17.27 12.97
N GLY A 580 0.94 -17.55 12.89
CA GLY A 580 1.83 -16.95 11.88
C GLY A 580 1.57 -17.40 10.43
N ASP A 581 0.51 -18.18 10.20
CA ASP A 581 0.18 -18.88 8.96
C ASP A 581 -1.04 -18.30 8.22
N LEU A 582 -1.79 -17.39 8.87
CA LEU A 582 -2.96 -16.75 8.28
C LEU A 582 -2.55 -15.58 7.38
N ASP A 583 -2.51 -15.86 6.08
CA ASP A 583 -2.39 -14.83 5.04
C ASP A 583 -3.75 -14.13 4.87
N MET A 584 -3.85 -12.94 5.46
CA MET A 584 -5.07 -12.14 5.42
C MET A 584 -5.26 -11.44 4.07
N GLU A 585 -4.21 -11.24 3.26
CA GLU A 585 -4.38 -10.77 1.88
C GLU A 585 -5.09 -11.84 1.04
N ALA A 586 -4.78 -13.11 1.30
CA ALA A 586 -5.48 -14.21 0.69
C ALA A 586 -6.99 -14.21 0.98
N MET A 587 -7.46 -13.60 2.08
CA MET A 587 -8.90 -13.59 2.41
C MET A 587 -9.77 -12.92 1.35
N PHE A 588 -9.19 -11.98 0.59
CA PHE A 588 -9.86 -11.29 -0.50
C PHE A 588 -9.74 -12.00 -1.85
N MET A 589 -8.90 -13.04 -1.93
CA MET A 589 -8.69 -13.79 -3.16
C MET A 589 -9.79 -14.84 -3.36
N ASP A 590 -10.26 -14.97 -4.61
CA ASP A 590 -11.13 -16.06 -5.01
C ASP A 590 -10.33 -17.28 -5.49
N ASN A 591 -9.49 -17.81 -4.61
CA ASN A 591 -8.68 -19.00 -4.84
C ASN A 591 -8.71 -19.94 -3.62
N GLU A 592 -8.02 -21.07 -3.70
CA GLU A 592 -8.01 -22.07 -2.64
C GLU A 592 -7.44 -21.53 -1.32
N THR A 593 -6.37 -20.73 -1.39
CA THR A 593 -5.77 -20.08 -0.21
C THR A 593 -6.78 -19.17 0.48
N GLY A 594 -7.51 -18.34 -0.28
CA GLY A 594 -8.53 -17.45 0.26
C GLY A 594 -9.72 -18.18 0.84
N ARG A 595 -10.18 -19.26 0.20
CA ARG A 595 -11.24 -20.12 0.76
C ARG A 595 -10.82 -20.75 2.09
N ARG A 596 -9.59 -21.24 2.20
CA ARG A 596 -9.06 -21.80 3.46
C ARG A 596 -8.97 -20.74 4.55
N CYS A 597 -8.49 -19.55 4.22
CA CYS A 597 -8.39 -18.41 5.14
C CYS A 597 -9.79 -18.03 5.69
N ARG A 598 -10.77 -17.79 4.82
CA ARG A 598 -12.15 -17.48 5.23
C ARG A 598 -12.77 -18.58 6.08
N LYS A 599 -12.52 -19.85 5.77
CA LYS A 599 -13.00 -20.99 6.56
C LYS A 599 -12.45 -20.97 7.99
N GLU A 600 -11.16 -20.69 8.16
CA GLU A 600 -10.54 -20.57 9.49
C GLU A 600 -11.10 -19.39 10.29
N MET A 601 -11.36 -18.26 9.62
CA MET A 601 -11.94 -17.07 10.23
C MET A 601 -13.38 -17.30 10.72
N TYR A 602 -14.26 -17.80 9.84
CA TYR A 602 -15.68 -17.97 10.14
C TYR A 602 -15.99 -19.24 10.93
N GLY A 603 -15.13 -20.25 10.87
CA GLY A 603 -15.23 -21.46 11.69
C GLY A 603 -14.72 -21.29 13.12
N ASN A 604 -14.15 -20.13 13.46
CA ASN A 604 -13.58 -19.87 14.79
C ASN A 604 -14.66 -19.90 15.88
N GLU A 605 -14.44 -20.67 16.96
CA GLU A 605 -15.42 -20.83 18.03
C GLU A 605 -15.76 -19.53 18.79
N ARG A 606 -14.83 -18.57 18.90
CA ARG A 606 -15.11 -17.26 19.52
C ARG A 606 -16.02 -16.44 18.61
N TYR A 607 -15.77 -16.49 17.30
CA TYR A 607 -16.63 -15.85 16.30
C TYR A 607 -18.03 -16.44 16.32
N LEU A 608 -18.18 -17.77 16.24
CA LEU A 608 -19.50 -18.42 16.26
C LEU A 608 -20.30 -18.08 17.53
N ARG A 609 -19.65 -18.05 18.71
CA ARG A 609 -20.28 -17.58 19.97
C ARG A 609 -20.69 -16.11 19.93
N SER A 610 -19.93 -15.26 19.23
CA SER A 610 -20.30 -13.86 18.97
C SER A 610 -21.56 -13.79 18.12
N MET A 611 -21.66 -14.61 17.07
CA MET A 611 -22.82 -14.68 16.18
C MET A 611 -24.10 -15.14 16.87
N GLU A 612 -24.02 -16.10 17.81
CA GLU A 612 -25.17 -16.52 18.65
C GLU A 612 -25.80 -15.36 19.44
N GLN A 613 -25.02 -14.32 19.77
CA GLN A 613 -25.51 -13.13 20.47
C GLN A 613 -25.97 -12.04 19.49
N LEU A 614 -25.23 -11.84 18.40
CA LEU A 614 -25.46 -10.74 17.46
C LEU A 614 -26.63 -10.99 16.49
N LEU A 615 -26.80 -12.21 15.98
CA LEU A 615 -27.87 -12.54 15.03
C LEU A 615 -29.27 -12.24 15.60
N PRO A 616 -29.65 -12.72 16.81
CA PRO A 616 -30.95 -12.39 17.38
C PRO A 616 -31.14 -10.89 17.60
N PHE A 617 -30.08 -10.16 17.93
CA PHE A 617 -30.14 -8.72 18.13
C PHE A 617 -30.41 -7.99 16.81
N PHE A 618 -29.64 -8.25 15.77
CA PHE A 618 -29.79 -7.59 14.47
C PHE A 618 -31.12 -7.92 13.80
N GLN A 619 -31.58 -9.17 13.89
CA GLN A 619 -32.91 -9.55 13.41
C GLN A 619 -34.00 -8.75 14.14
N LYS A 620 -33.99 -8.69 15.47
CA LYS A 620 -34.97 -7.93 16.27
C LYS A 620 -34.93 -6.42 16.05
N LYS A 621 -33.81 -5.90 15.54
CA LYS A 621 -33.65 -4.49 15.15
C LYS A 621 -34.00 -4.23 13.68
N GLY A 622 -34.44 -5.25 12.94
CA GLY A 622 -34.87 -5.12 11.55
C GLY A 622 -33.72 -4.99 10.55
N ALA A 623 -32.49 -5.31 10.94
CA ALA A 623 -31.33 -5.20 10.05
C ALA A 623 -31.42 -6.16 8.84
N PHE A 624 -32.17 -7.26 8.97
CA PHE A 624 -32.29 -8.28 7.91
C PHE A 624 -33.53 -8.14 7.04
N ALA A 625 -34.46 -7.22 7.37
CA ALA A 625 -35.72 -7.09 6.62
C ALA A 625 -35.47 -6.55 5.20
N GLU A 626 -36.08 -7.17 4.18
CA GLU A 626 -35.99 -6.80 2.76
C GLU A 626 -36.62 -5.42 2.48
N ASP A 627 -37.75 -5.12 3.13
CA ASP A 627 -38.58 -3.94 2.90
C ASP A 627 -38.12 -2.70 3.69
N ALA A 628 -37.10 -2.85 4.54
CA ALA A 628 -36.58 -1.76 5.35
C ALA A 628 -35.86 -0.77 4.45
N SER A 629 -36.60 0.19 3.89
CA SER A 629 -36.07 1.28 3.09
C SER A 629 -34.90 1.91 3.83
N VAL A 630 -33.69 1.79 3.28
CA VAL A 630 -32.47 2.18 3.99
C VAL A 630 -32.36 3.69 4.00
N CYS A 631 -32.17 4.23 5.21
CA CYS A 631 -31.85 5.62 5.50
C CYS A 631 -32.84 6.61 4.90
N ALA A 632 -33.65 7.29 5.74
CA ALA A 632 -34.58 8.32 5.26
C ALA A 632 -33.90 9.44 4.42
N VAL A 633 -32.57 9.53 4.53
CA VAL A 633 -31.67 10.44 3.82
C VAL A 633 -31.51 10.06 2.33
N SER A 634 -31.38 8.78 1.99
CA SER A 634 -31.22 8.32 0.60
C SER A 634 -32.43 8.71 -0.27
N LYS A 635 -33.61 8.81 0.35
CA LYS A 635 -34.87 9.28 -0.27
C LYS A 635 -34.94 10.78 -0.50
N LYS A 636 -34.11 11.61 0.16
CA LYS A 636 -34.10 13.07 -0.02
C LYS A 636 -33.27 13.53 -1.21
N THR A 637 -32.38 12.65 -1.71
CA THR A 637 -31.41 12.94 -2.77
C THR A 637 -31.85 12.51 -4.17
N VAL A 638 -33.13 12.14 -4.37
CA VAL A 638 -33.72 11.84 -5.68
C VAL A 638 -34.55 13.01 -6.20
#